data_AF-A0A2D5AZ85-F1
#
_entry.id   AF-A0A2D5AZ85-F1
#
_cell.length_a   1.000
_cell.length_b   1.000
_cell.length_c   1.000
_cell.angle_alpha   90.00
_cell.angle_beta   90.00
_cell.angle_gamma   90.00
#
_symmetry.space_group_name_H-M   'P 1'
#
loop_
_entity.id
_entity.type
_entity.pdbx_description
1 polymer ?
#
loop_
_entity_poly.entity_id
_entity_poly.type
_entity_poly.pdbx_seq_one_letter_code
_entity_poly.pdbx_strand_id
1 'polypeptide(L)'
;MQKIPPALLVLLTIPAAFAKGSVDSAAEDTGILSADHSAYEAVSLAELRRDPGRRLGKRVRFVVQIRSVLEEWNPYLTRFGPGDWLGIEAWPDENYTWNKRVFDNPHSRLFVRRGSRAEFALHKTERYRRFEIHGVTREFFLGEPWIEIENAVALESAVDEGTILHVGRAFSLLRDGRVELAIDQLERAKAAPLPVHARMELERHIVECHHLRDEQEHKRTTGARVSEIRRRL
;
A
#
# COMPACT_ATOMS: atom_id res chain seq x y z
N MET A 1 -56.90 -19.93 -42.19
CA MET A 1 -55.94 -20.41 -41.17
C MET A 1 -55.25 -19.16 -40.60
N GLN A 2 -55.85 -18.58 -39.56
CA GLN A 2 -55.31 -18.50 -38.16
C GLN A 2 -54.01 -17.69 -38.11
N LYS A 3 -53.91 -16.41 -37.69
CA LYS A 3 -54.57 -15.60 -36.62
C LYS A 3 -54.51 -16.24 -35.22
N ILE A 4 -53.56 -15.79 -34.38
CA ILE A 4 -53.73 -15.14 -33.04
C ILE A 4 -52.38 -15.20 -32.25
N PRO A 5 -52.07 -14.17 -31.41
CA PRO A 5 -50.79 -13.87 -30.71
C PRO A 5 -50.90 -14.33 -29.21
N PRO A 6 -50.44 -13.68 -28.11
CA PRO A 6 -49.51 -12.56 -27.83
C PRO A 6 -48.59 -12.77 -26.56
N ALA A 7 -47.96 -11.67 -26.10
CA ALA A 7 -47.62 -11.35 -24.69
C ALA A 7 -46.36 -12.04 -24.10
N LEU A 8 -45.58 -11.44 -23.21
CA LEU A 8 -45.95 -10.52 -22.13
C LEU A 8 -44.70 -9.67 -21.75
N LEU A 9 -44.85 -8.36 -21.82
CA LEU A 9 -43.97 -7.37 -21.21
C LEU A 9 -44.34 -7.31 -19.71
N VAL A 10 -43.41 -7.60 -18.81
CA VAL A 10 -43.59 -7.33 -17.38
C VAL A 10 -42.56 -6.29 -16.96
N LEU A 11 -43.03 -5.05 -16.88
CA LEU A 11 -42.46 -4.04 -15.98
C LEU A 11 -42.71 -4.50 -14.54
N LEU A 12 -41.65 -4.68 -13.77
CA LEU A 12 -41.75 -4.68 -12.31
C LEU A 12 -41.17 -3.36 -11.80
N THR A 13 -42.10 -2.44 -11.51
CA THR A 13 -41.96 -1.32 -10.59
C THR A 13 -41.44 -1.79 -9.24
N ILE A 14 -40.30 -1.26 -8.80
CA ILE A 14 -39.83 -1.37 -7.42
C ILE A 14 -40.46 -0.20 -6.63
N PRO A 15 -41.29 -0.45 -5.61
CA PRO A 15 -41.70 0.62 -4.70
C PRO A 15 -40.55 1.01 -3.78
N ALA A 16 -40.33 2.33 -3.67
CA ALA A 16 -39.58 2.92 -2.58
C ALA A 16 -40.36 2.73 -1.27
N ALA A 17 -39.82 1.92 -0.36
CA ALA A 17 -40.28 1.85 1.02
C ALA A 17 -39.16 2.36 1.92
N PHE A 18 -39.32 3.62 2.35
CA PHE A 18 -38.65 4.17 3.51
C PHE A 18 -39.10 3.38 4.74
N ALA A 19 -38.19 2.62 5.36
CA ALA A 19 -38.40 2.04 6.68
C ALA A 19 -37.27 2.51 7.60
N LYS A 20 -37.62 3.44 8.51
CA LYS A 20 -36.88 3.70 9.75
C LYS A 20 -36.88 2.39 10.54
N GLY A 21 -35.69 1.82 10.77
CA GLY A 21 -35.51 0.64 11.61
C GLY A 21 -34.26 0.81 12.46
N SER A 22 -34.49 0.81 13.77
CA SER A 22 -33.56 0.87 14.89
C SER A 22 -32.20 0.21 14.65
N VAL A 23 -31.14 0.91 15.07
CA VAL A 23 -29.77 0.41 15.12
C VAL A 23 -29.63 -0.46 16.37
N ASP A 24 -30.02 -1.73 16.29
CA ASP A 24 -29.56 -2.75 17.23
C ASP A 24 -28.39 -3.49 16.58
N SER A 25 -27.19 -2.94 16.83
CA SER A 25 -25.90 -3.51 16.45
C SER A 25 -25.62 -4.74 17.32
N ALA A 26 -26.21 -5.88 16.97
CA ALA A 26 -25.71 -7.19 17.36
C ALA A 26 -24.46 -7.49 16.51
N ALA A 27 -23.29 -7.14 17.05
CA ALA A 27 -22.01 -7.56 16.53
C ALA A 27 -21.84 -9.07 16.81
N GLU A 28 -22.21 -9.91 15.85
CA GLU A 28 -21.83 -11.32 15.84
C GLU A 28 -20.37 -11.47 15.39
N ASP A 29 -19.53 -11.65 16.41
CA ASP A 29 -18.50 -12.68 16.52
C ASP A 29 -17.92 -13.25 15.21
N THR A 30 -16.79 -12.68 14.79
CA THR A 30 -15.74 -13.42 14.07
C THR A 30 -14.50 -13.42 14.95
N GLY A 31 -14.31 -14.50 15.71
CA GLY A 31 -13.16 -14.74 16.57
C GLY A 31 -11.82 -14.70 15.84
N ILE A 32 -11.28 -13.49 15.64
CA ILE A 32 -9.87 -13.23 15.42
C ILE A 32 -9.29 -13.04 16.81
N LEU A 33 -8.68 -14.10 17.36
CA LEU A 33 -7.87 -14.03 18.58
C LEU A 33 -6.94 -12.82 18.45
N SER A 34 -7.12 -11.82 19.29
CA SER A 34 -6.15 -10.73 19.40
C SER A 34 -4.83 -11.37 19.80
N ALA A 35 -3.88 -11.41 18.87
CA ALA A 35 -2.52 -11.74 19.23
C ALA A 35 -2.14 -10.79 20.37
N ASP A 36 -1.55 -11.31 21.44
CA ASP A 36 -1.08 -10.47 22.53
C ASP A 36 0.03 -9.57 21.98
N HIS A 37 -0.33 -8.34 21.59
CA HIS A 37 0.57 -7.39 20.96
C HIS A 37 1.73 -7.02 21.90
N SER A 38 1.57 -7.24 23.22
CA SER A 38 2.62 -6.98 24.21
C SER A 38 3.80 -7.96 24.11
N ALA A 39 3.59 -9.13 23.50
CA ALA A 39 4.64 -10.13 23.31
C ALA A 39 5.58 -9.82 22.12
N TYR A 40 5.29 -8.79 21.32
CA TYR A 40 6.04 -8.44 20.13
C TYR A 40 6.63 -7.03 20.22
N GLU A 41 7.94 -6.93 19.98
CA GLU A 41 8.62 -5.64 19.84
C GLU A 41 8.14 -4.95 18.54
N ALA A 42 7.51 -3.78 18.67
CA ALA A 42 7.12 -2.98 17.51
C ALA A 42 8.36 -2.36 16.86
N VAL A 43 8.58 -2.67 15.59
CA VAL A 43 9.77 -2.24 14.84
C VAL A 43 9.39 -2.04 13.37
N SER A 44 10.11 -1.18 12.65
CA SER A 44 9.95 -1.09 11.19
C SER A 44 10.78 -2.17 10.48
N LEU A 45 10.37 -2.58 9.28
CA LEU A 45 11.13 -3.59 8.53
C LEU A 45 12.51 -3.03 8.11
N ALA A 46 12.62 -1.75 7.82
CA ALA A 46 13.87 -1.06 7.50
C ALA A 46 14.80 -1.00 8.72
N GLU A 47 14.27 -0.83 9.93
CA GLU A 47 15.09 -0.90 11.14
C GLU A 47 15.56 -2.33 11.41
N LEU A 48 14.71 -3.34 11.20
CA LEU A 48 15.11 -4.75 11.23
C LEU A 48 16.25 -5.06 10.25
N ARG A 49 16.20 -4.50 9.03
CA ARG A 49 17.26 -4.67 8.03
C ARG A 49 18.54 -3.93 8.36
N ARG A 50 18.45 -2.78 9.04
CA ARG A 50 19.62 -1.97 9.41
C ARG A 50 20.46 -2.65 10.49
N ASP A 51 19.81 -3.29 11.46
CA ASP A 51 20.48 -3.99 12.56
C ASP A 51 19.72 -5.30 12.92
N PRO A 52 19.85 -6.34 12.07
CA PRO A 52 19.14 -7.60 12.26
C PRO A 52 19.68 -8.39 13.46
N GLY A 53 20.98 -8.24 13.78
CA GLY A 53 21.62 -8.94 14.89
C GLY A 53 21.03 -8.58 16.24
N ARG A 54 20.65 -7.31 16.45
CA ARG A 54 20.03 -6.83 17.70
C ARG A 54 18.67 -7.48 18.02
N ARG A 55 18.04 -8.08 17.01
CA ARG A 55 16.70 -8.68 17.11
C ARG A 55 16.67 -10.16 16.81
N LEU A 56 17.82 -10.80 16.67
CA LEU A 56 17.92 -12.25 16.53
C LEU A 56 17.25 -12.96 17.71
N GLY A 57 16.37 -13.91 17.42
CA GLY A 57 15.56 -14.65 18.38
C GLY A 57 14.38 -13.88 18.98
N LYS A 58 14.23 -12.58 18.69
CA LYS A 58 13.14 -11.75 19.23
C LYS A 58 11.88 -11.84 18.38
N ARG A 59 10.74 -11.79 19.08
CA ARG A 59 9.42 -11.58 18.51
C ARG A 59 9.23 -10.11 18.16
N VAL A 60 8.86 -9.86 16.92
CA VAL A 60 8.74 -8.54 16.34
C VAL A 60 7.40 -8.38 15.64
N ARG A 61 6.86 -7.17 15.66
CA ARG A 61 5.72 -6.80 14.82
C ARG A 61 6.08 -5.60 13.95
N PHE A 62 5.72 -5.68 12.68
CA PHE A 62 6.00 -4.67 11.67
C PHE A 62 4.94 -4.71 10.58
N VAL A 63 4.81 -3.63 9.81
CA VAL A 63 3.83 -3.55 8.72
C VAL A 63 4.54 -3.66 7.39
N VAL A 64 3.90 -4.35 6.43
CA VAL A 64 4.40 -4.51 5.07
C VAL A 64 3.28 -4.41 4.04
N GLN A 65 3.67 -4.18 2.78
CA GLN A 65 2.80 -4.39 1.62
C GLN A 65 3.30 -5.55 0.79
N ILE A 66 2.44 -6.51 0.46
CA ILE A 66 2.83 -7.71 -0.27
C ILE A 66 3.14 -7.38 -1.73
N ARG A 67 4.28 -7.85 -2.23
CA ARG A 67 4.60 -7.84 -3.66
C ARG A 67 4.16 -9.14 -4.32
N SER A 68 4.60 -10.26 -3.74
CA SER A 68 4.37 -11.59 -4.31
C SER A 68 4.64 -12.67 -3.27
N VAL A 69 4.04 -13.83 -3.52
CA VAL A 69 4.32 -15.08 -2.84
C VAL A 69 5.38 -15.83 -3.65
N LEU A 70 6.36 -16.43 -2.98
CA LEU A 70 7.42 -17.24 -3.58
C LEU A 70 7.22 -18.69 -3.15
N GLU A 71 6.87 -19.54 -4.10
CA GLU A 71 6.80 -21.00 -3.88
C GLU A 71 8.18 -21.65 -3.97
N GLU A 72 9.07 -21.08 -4.77
CA GLU A 72 10.42 -21.57 -5.02
C GLU A 72 11.44 -20.46 -4.76
N TRP A 73 12.51 -20.81 -4.05
CA TRP A 73 13.69 -19.97 -3.82
C TRP A 73 14.87 -20.87 -3.46
N ASN A 74 16.08 -20.31 -3.48
CA ASN A 74 17.24 -21.00 -2.96
C ASN A 74 17.25 -20.90 -1.43
N PRO A 75 17.04 -22.00 -0.67
CA PRO A 75 17.02 -21.96 0.79
C PRO A 75 18.43 -21.83 1.40
N TYR A 76 19.48 -21.97 0.58
CA TYR A 76 20.87 -22.05 1.02
C TYR A 76 21.05 -23.11 2.13
N LEU A 77 21.77 -22.78 3.20
CA LEU A 77 21.95 -23.62 4.39
C LEU A 77 21.04 -23.20 5.56
N THR A 78 19.94 -22.49 5.26
CA THR A 78 19.00 -22.01 6.29
C THR A 78 17.95 -23.07 6.61
N ARG A 79 17.20 -22.86 7.70
CA ARG A 79 16.05 -23.71 8.03
C ARG A 79 14.84 -23.55 7.10
N PHE A 80 14.82 -22.53 6.25
CA PHE A 80 13.65 -22.12 5.48
C PHE A 80 13.62 -22.80 4.10
N GLY A 81 13.41 -24.12 4.11
CA GLY A 81 13.27 -24.92 2.90
C GLY A 81 11.90 -24.75 2.21
N PRO A 82 11.83 -24.71 0.87
CA PRO A 82 10.57 -24.51 0.14
C PRO A 82 9.52 -25.62 0.32
N GLY A 83 9.94 -26.80 0.82
CA GLY A 83 9.04 -27.90 1.17
C GLY A 83 8.16 -27.63 2.40
N ASP A 84 8.69 -26.93 3.41
CA ASP A 84 7.99 -26.68 4.68
C ASP A 84 7.51 -25.24 4.83
N TRP A 85 8.06 -24.34 4.02
CA TRP A 85 7.85 -22.90 4.11
C TRP A 85 7.32 -22.36 2.78
N LEU A 86 6.75 -21.17 2.85
CA LEU A 86 6.40 -20.32 1.71
C LEU A 86 7.13 -18.98 1.89
N GLY A 87 7.83 -18.52 0.86
CA GLY A 87 8.51 -17.23 0.87
C GLY A 87 7.55 -16.11 0.56
N ILE A 88 7.76 -14.94 1.18
CA ILE A 88 6.95 -13.75 0.95
C ILE A 88 7.89 -12.61 0.56
N GLU A 89 7.60 -11.99 -0.58
CA GLU A 89 8.20 -10.72 -0.94
C GLU A 89 7.26 -9.58 -0.58
N ALA A 90 7.80 -8.60 0.13
CA ALA A 90 7.03 -7.46 0.58
C ALA A 90 7.87 -6.18 0.58
N TRP A 91 7.20 -5.05 0.40
CA TRP A 91 7.80 -3.75 0.63
C TRP A 91 7.60 -3.32 2.09
N PRO A 92 8.64 -2.72 2.70
CA PRO A 92 8.51 -2.04 3.99
C PRO A 92 7.44 -0.94 3.94
N ASP A 93 6.60 -0.86 4.97
CA ASP A 93 5.54 0.14 5.06
C ASP A 93 6.06 1.57 5.21
N GLU A 94 7.19 1.76 5.90
CA GLU A 94 7.83 3.06 6.07
C GLU A 94 8.47 3.62 4.79
N ASN A 95 8.58 2.82 3.73
CA ASN A 95 9.11 3.29 2.45
C ASN A 95 8.02 3.32 1.40
N TYR A 96 7.94 4.43 0.68
CA TYR A 96 6.96 4.59 -0.37
C TYR A 96 7.25 3.68 -1.56
N THR A 97 6.24 2.91 -1.97
CA THR A 97 6.31 2.04 -3.15
C THR A 97 6.48 2.81 -4.46
N TRP A 98 6.16 4.12 -4.51
CA TRP A 98 6.46 4.95 -5.69
C TRP A 98 7.92 5.41 -5.79
N ASN A 99 8.77 5.12 -4.79
CA ASN A 99 10.21 5.27 -4.95
C ASN A 99 10.78 4.09 -5.74
N LYS A 100 11.27 4.33 -6.96
CA LYS A 100 11.79 3.28 -7.85
C LYS A 100 12.82 2.36 -7.17
N ARG A 101 13.74 2.91 -6.38
CA ARG A 101 14.79 2.12 -5.70
C ARG A 101 14.19 1.12 -4.70
N VAL A 102 13.14 1.53 -3.99
CA VAL A 102 12.42 0.69 -3.02
C VAL A 102 11.56 -0.32 -3.75
N PHE A 103 10.83 0.14 -4.77
CA PHE A 103 9.94 -0.70 -5.57
C PHE A 103 10.67 -1.89 -6.21
N ASP A 104 11.84 -1.63 -6.79
CA ASP A 104 12.66 -2.62 -7.49
C ASP A 104 13.39 -3.58 -6.53
N ASN A 105 13.47 -3.27 -5.24
CA ASN A 105 14.18 -4.05 -4.23
C ASN A 105 13.28 -4.40 -3.03
N PRO A 106 12.23 -5.22 -3.24
CA PRO A 106 11.39 -5.72 -2.16
C PRO A 106 12.21 -6.60 -1.22
N HIS A 107 11.76 -6.70 0.02
CA HIS A 107 12.34 -7.63 0.98
C HIS A 107 11.77 -9.04 0.73
N SER A 108 12.64 -10.02 0.53
CA SER A 108 12.30 -11.38 0.08
C SER A 108 12.71 -12.48 1.06
N ARG A 109 12.85 -12.13 2.36
CA ARG A 109 13.31 -13.04 3.44
C ARG A 109 12.30 -13.16 4.58
N LEU A 110 11.02 -13.13 4.23
CA LEU A 110 9.91 -13.41 5.12
C LEU A 110 9.37 -14.80 4.77
N PHE A 111 9.18 -15.65 5.77
CA PHE A 111 8.82 -17.05 5.55
C PHE A 111 7.67 -17.44 6.44
N VAL A 112 6.63 -18.02 5.85
CA VAL A 112 5.47 -18.53 6.57
C VAL A 112 5.42 -20.05 6.45
N ARG A 113 5.11 -20.74 7.54
CA ARG A 113 5.06 -22.21 7.53
C ARG A 113 3.86 -22.69 6.73
N ARG A 114 4.05 -23.67 5.85
CA ARG A 114 2.95 -24.30 5.09
C ARG A 114 1.97 -24.99 6.04
N GLY A 115 0.68 -24.94 5.70
CA GLY A 115 -0.44 -25.39 6.52
C GLY A 115 -0.76 -24.51 7.73
N SER A 116 -0.04 -23.40 7.94
CA SER A 116 -0.32 -22.49 9.06
C SER A 116 -1.46 -21.52 8.76
N ARG A 117 -2.11 -20.99 9.80
CA ARG A 117 -3.13 -19.94 9.64
C ARG A 117 -2.59 -18.70 8.91
N ALA A 118 -1.34 -18.33 9.18
CA ALA A 118 -0.68 -17.21 8.53
C ALA A 118 -0.50 -17.47 7.02
N GLU A 119 -0.20 -18.72 6.63
CA GLU A 119 -0.13 -19.08 5.20
C GLU A 119 -1.49 -18.85 4.54
N PHE A 120 -2.60 -19.31 5.13
CA PHE A 120 -3.93 -19.09 4.56
C PHE A 120 -4.25 -17.60 4.33
N ALA A 121 -3.80 -16.71 5.22
CA ALA A 121 -3.96 -15.27 5.06
C ALA A 121 -3.09 -14.69 3.92
N LEU A 122 -1.90 -15.24 3.70
CA LEU A 122 -0.89 -14.67 2.80
C LEU A 122 -0.86 -15.33 1.40
N HIS A 123 -1.16 -16.61 1.28
CA HIS A 123 -0.96 -17.40 0.05
C HIS A 123 -1.78 -16.88 -1.14
N LYS A 124 -2.98 -16.34 -0.90
CA LYS A 124 -3.86 -15.81 -1.95
C LYS A 124 -4.02 -14.30 -1.87
N THR A 125 -3.07 -13.64 -1.22
CA THR A 125 -3.12 -12.18 -1.11
C THR A 125 -2.78 -11.53 -2.44
N GLU A 126 -3.55 -10.50 -2.77
CA GLU A 126 -3.29 -9.62 -3.89
C GLU A 126 -2.05 -8.76 -3.66
N ARG A 127 -1.34 -8.43 -4.74
CA ARG A 127 -0.26 -7.46 -4.71
C ARG A 127 -0.75 -6.13 -4.12
N TYR A 128 0.13 -5.46 -3.39
CA TYR A 128 -0.10 -4.20 -2.65
C TYR A 128 -0.94 -4.31 -1.38
N ARG A 129 -1.56 -5.46 -1.10
CA ARG A 129 -2.30 -5.64 0.15
C ARG A 129 -1.37 -5.46 1.34
N ARG A 130 -1.85 -4.75 2.34
CA ARG A 130 -1.08 -4.37 3.52
C ARG A 130 -1.39 -5.31 4.67
N PHE A 131 -0.36 -5.70 5.41
CA PHE A 131 -0.46 -6.60 6.56
C PHE A 131 0.38 -6.10 7.72
N GLU A 132 -0.15 -6.20 8.94
CA GLU A 132 0.69 -6.29 10.13
C GLU A 132 1.18 -7.74 10.26
N ILE A 133 2.49 -7.90 10.31
CA ILE A 133 3.18 -9.17 10.45
C ILE A 133 3.66 -9.32 11.88
N HIS A 134 3.36 -10.46 12.49
CA HIS A 134 3.95 -10.89 13.75
C HIS A 134 4.89 -12.05 13.45
N GLY A 135 6.16 -11.91 13.83
CA GLY A 135 7.15 -12.90 13.48
C GLY A 135 8.35 -12.92 14.40
N VAL A 136 9.27 -13.83 14.12
CA VAL A 136 10.53 -13.99 14.85
C VAL A 136 11.68 -13.89 13.87
N THR A 137 12.66 -13.04 14.19
CA THR A 137 13.92 -13.02 13.43
C THR A 137 14.71 -14.26 13.80
N ARG A 138 14.69 -15.31 12.97
CA ARG A 138 15.30 -16.60 13.30
C ARG A 138 16.77 -16.64 12.95
N GLU A 139 17.14 -16.05 11.82
CA GLU A 139 18.49 -16.09 11.29
C GLU A 139 18.86 -14.73 10.71
N PHE A 140 20.16 -14.49 10.59
CA PHE A 140 20.73 -13.38 9.83
C PHE A 140 21.70 -13.97 8.82
N PHE A 141 21.38 -13.79 7.54
CA PHE A 141 22.16 -14.39 6.46
C PHE A 141 22.23 -13.45 5.27
N LEU A 142 23.44 -13.29 4.71
CA LEU A 142 23.76 -12.35 3.62
C LEU A 142 23.33 -10.90 3.89
N GLY A 143 23.49 -10.41 5.12
CA GLY A 143 23.17 -9.03 5.44
C GLY A 143 21.67 -8.76 5.66
N GLU A 144 20.81 -9.78 5.60
CA GLU A 144 19.36 -9.63 5.73
C GLU A 144 18.81 -10.48 6.89
N PRO A 145 17.79 -10.00 7.62
CA PRO A 145 17.05 -10.81 8.58
C PRO A 145 16.19 -11.83 7.84
N TRP A 146 16.21 -13.07 8.31
CA TRP A 146 15.30 -14.12 7.86
C TRP A 146 14.24 -14.31 8.95
N ILE A 147 13.02 -13.94 8.60
CA ILE A 147 11.93 -13.77 9.55
C ILE A 147 10.91 -14.88 9.34
N GLU A 148 10.65 -15.63 10.39
CA GLU A 148 9.53 -16.55 10.47
C GLU A 148 8.26 -15.76 10.82
N ILE A 149 7.24 -15.85 9.97
CA ILE A 149 5.92 -15.27 10.19
C ILE A 149 5.11 -16.25 11.06
N GLU A 150 4.74 -15.81 12.26
CA GLU A 150 3.86 -16.55 13.17
C GLU A 150 2.38 -16.19 12.92
N ASN A 151 2.09 -14.92 12.58
CA ASN A 151 0.74 -14.43 12.29
C ASN A 151 0.77 -13.26 11.29
N ALA A 152 -0.33 -13.05 10.57
CA ALA A 152 -0.50 -11.95 9.63
C ALA A 152 -1.93 -11.41 9.69
N VAL A 153 -2.06 -10.09 9.91
CA VAL A 153 -3.35 -9.40 10.03
C VAL A 153 -3.49 -8.41 8.89
N ALA A 154 -4.51 -8.60 8.04
CA ALA A 154 -4.76 -7.71 6.93
C ALA A 154 -5.17 -6.31 7.42
N LEU A 155 -4.63 -5.28 6.76
CA LEU A 155 -4.99 -3.88 7.01
C LEU A 155 -5.81 -3.34 5.83
N GLU A 156 -6.77 -2.47 6.12
CA GLU A 156 -7.70 -1.94 5.11
C GLU A 156 -7.03 -0.94 4.17
N SER A 157 -6.17 -0.08 4.71
CA SER A 157 -5.47 0.96 3.94
C SER A 157 -4.24 0.40 3.24
N ALA A 158 -4.00 0.82 2.01
CA ALA A 158 -2.84 0.40 1.22
C ALA A 158 -2.46 1.47 0.19
N VAL A 159 -1.18 1.49 -0.20
CA VAL A 159 -0.72 2.17 -1.41
C VAL A 159 -0.86 1.20 -2.56
N ASP A 160 -1.88 1.39 -3.39
CA ASP A 160 -2.20 0.52 -4.53
C ASP A 160 -1.47 0.93 -5.81
N GLU A 161 -1.65 0.14 -6.87
CA GLU A 161 -1.06 0.42 -8.18
C GLU A 161 -1.49 1.77 -8.75
N GLY A 162 -2.77 2.12 -8.62
CA GLY A 162 -3.31 3.39 -9.11
C GLY A 162 -2.62 4.59 -8.47
N THR A 163 -2.43 4.54 -7.15
CA THR A 163 -1.68 5.54 -6.38
C THR A 163 -0.26 5.66 -6.91
N ILE A 164 0.46 4.53 -7.08
CA ILE A 164 1.84 4.51 -7.57
C ILE A 164 1.94 5.13 -8.97
N LEU A 165 1.02 4.78 -9.87
CA LEU A 165 0.98 5.30 -11.23
C LEU A 165 0.73 6.82 -11.26
N HIS A 166 -0.23 7.30 -10.48
CA HIS A 166 -0.53 8.73 -10.39
C HIS A 166 0.64 9.53 -9.80
N VAL A 167 1.25 9.05 -8.71
CA VAL A 167 2.42 9.71 -8.11
C VAL A 167 3.62 9.69 -9.06
N GLY A 168 3.91 8.56 -9.69
CA GLY A 168 4.98 8.46 -10.70
C GLY A 168 4.76 9.40 -11.89
N ARG A 169 3.50 9.54 -12.33
CA ARG A 169 3.12 10.49 -13.38
C ARG A 169 3.28 11.93 -12.92
N ALA A 170 2.88 12.27 -11.70
CA ALA A 170 3.06 13.59 -11.12
C ALA A 170 4.53 14.01 -11.14
N PHE A 171 5.44 13.14 -10.67
CA PHE A 171 6.87 13.45 -10.65
C PHE A 171 7.48 13.59 -12.05
N SER A 172 6.95 12.86 -13.03
CA SER A 172 7.34 13.05 -14.44
C SER A 172 6.89 14.42 -14.94
N LEU A 173 5.65 14.83 -14.64
CA LEU A 173 5.11 16.14 -15.02
C LEU A 173 5.84 17.31 -14.35
N LEU A 174 6.24 17.17 -13.08
CA LEU A 174 7.07 18.16 -12.39
C LEU A 174 8.42 18.35 -13.06
N ARG A 175 9.06 17.24 -13.47
CA ARG A 175 10.33 17.29 -14.22
C ARG A 175 10.17 18.03 -15.55
N ASP A 176 9.02 17.90 -16.19
CA ASP A 176 8.67 18.60 -17.42
C ASP A 176 8.18 20.06 -17.17
N GLY A 177 8.19 20.53 -15.92
CA GLY A 177 7.71 21.87 -15.53
C GLY A 177 6.19 22.06 -15.59
N ARG A 178 5.42 20.99 -15.76
CA ARG A 178 3.95 21.00 -15.88
C ARG A 178 3.29 20.87 -14.50
N VAL A 179 3.49 21.89 -13.66
CA VAL A 179 3.14 21.85 -12.22
C VAL A 179 1.65 21.62 -11.97
N GLU A 180 0.76 22.32 -12.66
CA GLU A 180 -0.70 22.18 -12.46
C GLU A 180 -1.19 20.74 -12.69
N LEU A 181 -0.71 20.12 -13.76
CA LEU A 181 -1.08 18.74 -14.08
C LEU A 181 -0.46 17.76 -13.09
N ALA A 182 0.69 18.08 -12.51
CA ALA A 182 1.26 17.27 -11.44
C ALA A 182 0.38 17.33 -10.17
N ILE A 183 -0.09 18.52 -9.80
CA ILE A 183 -1.04 18.68 -8.67
C ILE A 183 -2.29 17.83 -8.89
N ASP A 184 -2.88 17.89 -10.09
CA ASP A 184 -4.06 17.06 -10.43
C ASP A 184 -3.80 15.55 -10.26
N GLN A 185 -2.59 15.08 -10.60
CA GLN A 185 -2.23 13.67 -10.40
C GLN A 185 -2.06 13.32 -8.91
N LEU A 186 -1.43 14.19 -8.13
CA LEU A 186 -1.26 13.96 -6.70
C LEU A 186 -2.61 13.98 -5.97
N GLU A 187 -3.52 14.86 -6.35
CA GLU A 187 -4.88 14.91 -5.79
C GLU A 187 -5.68 13.63 -6.11
N ARG A 188 -5.55 13.09 -7.32
CA ARG A 188 -6.14 11.78 -7.68
C ARG A 188 -5.56 10.65 -6.84
N ALA A 189 -4.26 10.64 -6.61
CA ALA A 189 -3.62 9.66 -5.72
C ALA A 189 -4.15 9.79 -4.27
N LYS A 190 -4.42 11.02 -3.79
CA LYS A 190 -4.86 11.30 -2.41
C LYS A 190 -6.27 10.81 -2.11
N ALA A 191 -7.10 10.66 -3.14
CA ALA A 191 -8.45 10.15 -3.03
C ALA A 191 -8.51 8.65 -2.62
N ALA A 192 -7.40 7.92 -2.77
CA ALA A 192 -7.32 6.51 -2.35
C ALA A 192 -7.35 6.36 -0.81
N PRO A 193 -7.74 5.18 -0.29
CA PRO A 193 -7.67 4.86 1.14
C PRO A 193 -6.22 4.58 1.58
N LEU A 194 -5.41 5.64 1.60
CA LEU A 194 -3.98 5.57 1.89
C LEU A 194 -3.69 5.36 3.38
N PRO A 195 -2.60 4.63 3.71
CA PRO A 195 -2.02 4.65 5.05
C PRO A 195 -1.70 6.09 5.49
N VAL A 196 -1.80 6.38 6.79
CA VAL A 196 -1.63 7.73 7.34
C VAL A 196 -0.30 8.37 6.91
N HIS A 197 0.81 7.64 7.00
CA HIS A 197 2.13 8.16 6.61
C HIS A 197 2.21 8.47 5.10
N ALA A 198 1.62 7.63 4.25
CA ALA A 198 1.59 7.82 2.80
C ALA A 198 0.73 9.03 2.42
N ARG A 199 -0.40 9.24 3.11
CA ARG A 199 -1.24 10.43 2.96
C ARG A 199 -0.47 11.70 3.34
N MET A 200 0.20 11.71 4.50
CA MET A 200 0.97 12.86 4.97
C MET A 200 2.09 13.25 3.98
N GLU A 201 2.79 12.27 3.42
CA GLU A 201 3.82 12.52 2.41
C GLU A 201 3.24 13.13 1.14
N LEU A 202 2.13 12.58 0.68
CA LEU A 202 1.47 13.05 -0.53
C LEU A 202 0.96 14.49 -0.36
N GLU A 203 0.40 14.80 0.80
CA GLU A 203 0.01 16.17 1.18
C GLU A 203 1.21 17.11 1.20
N ARG A 204 2.37 16.67 1.72
CA ARG A 204 3.60 17.47 1.68
C ARG A 204 4.00 17.81 0.24
N HIS A 205 3.98 16.82 -0.66
CA HIS A 205 4.28 17.04 -2.08
C HIS A 205 3.27 17.96 -2.77
N ILE A 206 1.99 17.88 -2.42
CA ILE A 206 0.96 18.79 -2.95
C ILE A 206 1.25 20.24 -2.53
N VAL A 207 1.57 20.47 -1.25
CA VAL A 207 1.94 21.80 -0.75
C VAL A 207 3.19 22.33 -1.47
N GLU A 208 4.22 21.50 -1.61
CA GLU A 208 5.44 21.86 -2.37
C GLU A 208 5.10 22.26 -3.82
N CYS A 209 4.20 21.54 -4.48
CA CYS A 209 3.78 21.86 -5.85
C CYS A 209 3.00 23.18 -5.95
N HIS A 210 2.12 23.47 -4.98
CA HIS A 210 1.41 24.74 -4.94
C HIS A 210 2.38 25.92 -4.80
N HIS A 211 3.37 25.83 -3.90
CA HIS A 211 4.40 26.87 -3.78
C HIS A 211 5.16 27.07 -5.10
N LEU A 212 5.57 25.97 -5.76
CA LEU A 212 6.28 26.04 -7.05
C LEU A 212 5.44 26.70 -8.14
N ARG A 213 4.13 26.43 -8.19
CA ARG A 213 3.22 27.09 -9.14
C ARG A 213 3.19 28.60 -8.89
N ASP A 214 2.96 29.01 -7.64
CA ASP A 214 2.79 30.42 -7.29
C ASP A 214 4.08 31.21 -7.60
N GLU A 215 5.25 30.62 -7.38
CA GLU A 215 6.53 31.18 -7.82
C GLU A 215 6.64 31.34 -9.34
N GLN A 216 6.20 30.34 -10.11
CA GLN A 216 6.22 30.40 -11.57
C GLN A 216 5.28 31.50 -12.11
N GLU A 217 4.11 31.65 -11.51
CA GLU A 217 3.16 32.72 -11.84
C GLU A 217 3.71 34.11 -11.53
N HIS A 218 4.35 34.26 -10.36
CA HIS A 218 4.99 35.51 -9.98
C HIS A 218 6.11 35.90 -10.95
N LYS A 219 6.96 34.93 -11.34
CA LYS A 219 8.04 35.14 -12.32
C LYS A 219 7.49 35.50 -13.70
N ARG A 220 6.42 34.82 -14.16
CA ARG A 220 5.74 35.13 -15.43
C ARG A 220 5.17 36.54 -15.44
N THR A 221 4.47 36.94 -14.39
CA THR A 221 3.87 38.27 -14.26
C THR A 221 4.92 39.38 -14.21
N THR A 222 5.98 39.17 -13.43
CA THR A 222 7.08 40.14 -13.29
C THR A 222 7.88 40.27 -14.61
N GLY A 223 8.19 39.15 -15.26
CA GLY A 223 8.86 39.13 -16.56
C GLY A 223 8.04 39.83 -17.65
N ALA A 224 6.73 39.60 -17.69
CA ALA A 224 5.82 40.27 -18.63
C ALA A 224 5.86 41.80 -18.43
N ARG A 225 5.74 42.28 -17.19
CA ARG A 225 5.81 43.72 -16.86
C ARG A 225 7.14 44.35 -17.28
N VAL A 226 8.27 43.71 -17.00
CA VAL A 226 9.60 44.22 -17.40
C VAL A 226 9.74 44.28 -18.92
N SER A 227 9.25 43.26 -19.63
CA SER A 227 9.28 43.24 -21.10
C SER A 227 8.43 44.35 -21.73
N GLU A 228 7.30 44.67 -21.11
CA GLU A 228 6.41 45.74 -21.56
C GLU A 228 7.05 47.14 -21.36
N ILE A 229 7.69 47.37 -20.21
CA ILE A 229 8.42 48.62 -19.93
C ILE A 229 9.54 48.82 -20.96
N ARG A 230 10.32 47.77 -21.27
CA ARG A 230 11.41 47.85 -22.25
C ARG A 230 10.92 48.13 -23.68
N ARG A 231 9.70 47.75 -24.05
CA ARG A 231 9.13 48.03 -25.38
C ARG A 231 8.64 49.48 -25.51
N ARG A 232 8.36 50.16 -24.39
CA ARG A 232 7.86 51.54 -24.35
C ARG A 232 8.97 52.60 -24.28
N LEU A 233 10.21 52.19 -24.03
CA LEU A 233 11.43 53.02 -24.06
C LEU A 233 12.13 52.88 -25.41
#